data_AF-A0A7S2MT66-F1
#
_entry.id   AF-A0A7S2MT66-F1
#
_cell.length_a   1.000
_cell.length_b   1.000
_cell.length_c   1.000
_cell.angle_alpha   90.00
_cell.angle_beta   90.00
_cell.angle_gamma   90.00
#
_symmetry.space_group_name_H-M   'P 1'
#
loop_
_entity.id
_entity.type
_entity.pdbx_description
1 polymer ?
#
loop_
_entity_poly.entity_id
_entity_poly.type
_entity_poly.pdbx_seq_one_letter_code
_entity_poly.pdbx_strand_id
1 'polypeptide(L)'
;LLAQMHTWKTADVSKAHGLPPGISLAEALSRVRARVYLAPCTTDRYFTVPEIQAEAELLPNCRFTPLESAWGHRAGDPHRPGQEEDAQRLCSLVSELLAEAAPS
;
A
#
# COMPACT_ATOMS: atom_id res chain seq x y z
N LEU A 1 -4.45 1.66 -20.59
CA LEU A 1 -4.40 2.73 -19.55
C LEU A 1 -5.80 3.09 -19.03
N LEU A 2 -6.75 3.53 -19.86
CA LEU A 2 -8.10 3.91 -19.38
C LEU A 2 -8.83 2.79 -18.59
N ALA A 3 -8.75 1.55 -19.06
CA ALA A 3 -9.32 0.41 -18.33
C ALA A 3 -8.69 0.24 -16.94
N GLN A 4 -7.37 0.41 -16.80
CA GLN A 4 -6.68 0.32 -15.50
C GLN A 4 -7.09 1.46 -14.58
N MET A 5 -7.17 2.69 -15.09
CA MET A 5 -7.67 3.84 -14.32
C MET A 5 -9.11 3.64 -13.86
N HIS A 6 -9.96 3.07 -14.71
CA HIS A 6 -11.33 2.74 -14.31
C HIS A 6 -11.35 1.69 -13.19
N THR A 7 -10.53 0.63 -13.32
CA THR A 7 -10.38 -0.38 -12.26
C THR A 7 -9.92 0.26 -10.94
N TRP A 8 -8.92 1.13 -10.95
CA TRP A 8 -8.43 1.78 -9.74
C TRP A 8 -9.47 2.72 -9.12
N LYS A 9 -10.12 3.55 -9.95
CA LYS A 9 -11.13 4.51 -9.49
C LYS A 9 -12.38 3.83 -8.92
N THR A 10 -12.68 2.62 -9.39
CA THR A 10 -13.86 1.86 -8.95
C THR A 10 -13.53 0.77 -7.93
N ALA A 11 -12.25 0.61 -7.57
CA ALA A 11 -11.82 -0.32 -6.54
C ALA A 11 -12.39 0.13 -5.18
N ASP A 12 -13.10 -0.79 -4.53
CA ASP A 12 -13.78 -0.52 -3.27
C ASP A 12 -13.83 -1.81 -2.45
N VAL A 13 -12.94 -1.92 -1.47
CA VAL A 13 -12.81 -3.12 -0.63
C VAL A 13 -14.02 -3.35 0.27
N SER A 14 -14.86 -2.33 0.51
CA SER A 14 -16.12 -2.51 1.25
C SER A 14 -17.11 -3.45 0.55
N LYS A 15 -16.91 -3.68 -0.76
CA LYS A 15 -17.71 -4.59 -1.59
C LYS A 15 -17.07 -5.97 -1.77
N ALA A 16 -15.98 -6.28 -1.05
CA ALA A 16 -15.31 -7.57 -1.16
C ALA A 16 -16.24 -8.72 -0.75
N HIS A 17 -16.11 -9.87 -1.42
CA HIS A 17 -16.91 -11.05 -1.13
C HIS A 17 -16.70 -11.52 0.32
N GLY A 18 -17.80 -11.82 1.01
CA GLY A 18 -17.79 -12.27 2.41
C GLY A 18 -17.92 -11.15 3.45
N LEU A 19 -17.96 -9.88 3.03
CA LEU A 19 -18.29 -8.76 3.91
C LEU A 19 -19.81 -8.50 3.94
N PRO A 20 -20.36 -8.02 5.07
CA PRO A 20 -21.76 -7.59 5.12
C PRO A 20 -22.03 -6.46 4.13
N PRO A 21 -23.21 -6.42 3.49
CA PRO A 21 -23.55 -5.34 2.56
C PRO A 21 -23.67 -4.00 3.29
N GLY A 22 -23.18 -2.93 2.66
CA GLY A 22 -23.35 -1.55 3.15
C GLY A 22 -22.37 -1.11 4.25
N ILE A 23 -21.35 -1.90 4.57
CA ILE A 23 -20.28 -1.46 5.47
C ILE A 23 -19.46 -0.35 4.84
N SER A 24 -18.86 0.51 5.67
CA SER A 24 -17.98 1.58 5.20
C SER A 24 -16.58 1.07 4.82
N LEU A 25 -15.82 1.87 4.06
CA LEU A 25 -14.40 1.60 3.79
C LEU A 25 -13.60 1.45 5.09
N ALA A 26 -13.83 2.34 6.06
CA ALA A 26 -13.20 2.28 7.37
C ALA A 26 -13.50 0.96 8.09
N GLU A 27 -14.75 0.52 8.08
CA GLU A 27 -15.12 -0.76 8.69
C GLU A 27 -14.47 -1.94 7.96
N ALA A 28 -14.43 -1.92 6.63
CA ALA A 28 -13.77 -2.96 5.84
C ALA A 28 -12.27 -3.07 6.14
N LEU A 29 -11.55 -1.93 6.15
CA LEU A 29 -10.11 -1.90 6.43
C LEU A 29 -9.81 -2.26 7.90
N SER A 30 -10.67 -1.89 8.85
CA SER A 30 -10.52 -2.26 10.27
C SER A 30 -10.53 -3.78 10.52
N ARG A 31 -11.08 -4.55 9.58
CA ARG A 31 -11.16 -6.02 9.67
C ARG A 31 -9.86 -6.70 9.24
N VAL A 32 -8.93 -5.99 8.61
CA VAL A 32 -7.62 -6.53 8.22
C VAL A 32 -6.83 -6.87 9.49
N ARG A 33 -6.53 -8.17 9.66
CA ARG A 33 -5.75 -8.67 10.81
C ARG A 33 -4.26 -8.81 10.52
N ALA A 34 -3.89 -8.97 9.25
CA ALA A 34 -2.49 -9.06 8.85
C ALA A 34 -1.75 -7.77 9.23
N ARG A 35 -0.46 -7.91 9.54
CA ARG A 35 0.45 -6.75 9.58
C ARG A 35 0.61 -6.20 8.18
N VAL A 36 0.57 -4.89 8.05
CA VAL A 36 0.69 -4.21 6.76
C VAL A 36 1.83 -3.21 6.84
N TYR A 37 2.74 -3.29 5.88
CA TYR A 37 3.69 -2.21 5.60
C TYR A 37 3.18 -1.52 4.35
N LEU A 38 2.75 -0.27 4.49
CA LEU A 38 2.23 0.53 3.39
C LEU A 38 3.32 1.52 2.95
N ALA A 39 3.87 1.33 1.76
CA ALA A 39 5.05 2.06 1.30
C ALA A 39 4.80 2.81 -0.02
N PRO A 40 4.01 3.91 -0.01
CA PRO A 40 3.80 4.72 -1.20
C PRO A 40 5.08 5.47 -1.58
N CYS A 41 5.28 5.74 -2.87
CA CYS A 41 6.37 6.58 -3.35
C CYS A 41 6.00 8.07 -3.23
N THR A 42 6.91 8.91 -2.73
CA THR A 42 6.65 10.34 -2.50
C THR A 42 6.44 11.16 -3.77
N THR A 43 6.83 10.63 -4.93
CA THR A 43 6.61 11.26 -6.24
C THR A 43 5.58 10.54 -7.11
N ASP A 44 4.84 9.56 -6.58
CA ASP A 44 3.74 8.92 -7.30
C ASP A 44 2.57 9.91 -7.51
N ARG A 45 2.04 9.96 -8.74
CA ARG A 45 0.93 10.83 -9.15
C ARG A 45 -0.38 10.08 -9.34
N TYR A 46 -0.35 8.75 -9.33
CA TYR A 46 -1.54 7.91 -9.43
C TYR A 46 -2.05 7.55 -8.04
N PHE A 47 -1.14 7.28 -7.10
CA PHE A 47 -1.44 6.91 -5.72
C PHE A 47 -0.68 7.84 -4.78
N THR A 48 -1.32 8.93 -4.36
CA THR A 48 -0.60 9.99 -3.63
C THR A 48 -0.38 9.62 -2.17
N VAL A 49 0.72 10.10 -1.58
CA VAL A 49 1.04 9.88 -0.15
C VAL A 49 -0.11 10.27 0.78
N PRO A 50 -0.79 11.44 0.63
CA PRO A 50 -1.89 11.80 1.52
C PRO A 50 -3.09 10.86 1.43
N GLU A 51 -3.46 10.40 0.23
CA GLU A 51 -4.56 9.45 0.04
C GLU A 51 -4.24 8.10 0.69
N ILE A 52 -3.03 7.59 0.44
CA ILE A 52 -2.57 6.31 0.99
C ILE A 52 -2.38 6.40 2.51
N GLN A 53 -1.98 7.55 3.04
CA GLN A 53 -1.91 7.77 4.49
C GLN A 53 -3.30 7.71 5.14
N ALA A 54 -4.30 8.35 4.52
CA ALA A 54 -5.67 8.30 5.04
C ALA A 54 -6.22 6.86 5.09
N GLU A 55 -5.87 6.00 4.13
CA GLU A 55 -6.19 4.57 4.18
C GLU A 55 -5.38 3.81 5.23
N ALA A 56 -4.10 4.15 5.40
CA ALA A 56 -3.23 3.54 6.41
C ALA A 56 -3.77 3.75 7.83
N GLU A 57 -4.35 4.91 8.11
CA GLU A 57 -4.96 5.25 9.41
C GLU A 57 -6.18 4.38 9.74
N LEU A 58 -6.80 3.76 8.73
CA LEU A 58 -7.95 2.86 8.89
C LEU A 58 -7.53 1.39 9.12
N LEU A 59 -6.24 1.07 8.94
CA LEU A 59 -5.69 -0.27 9.12
C LEU A 59 -5.09 -0.41 10.53
N PRO A 60 -5.57 -1.33 11.39
CA PRO A 60 -5.20 -1.37 12.81
C PRO A 60 -3.73 -1.77 13.05
N ASN A 61 -3.15 -2.56 12.14
CA ASN A 61 -1.79 -3.09 12.27
C ASN A 61 -0.89 -2.60 11.11
N CYS A 62 -1.02 -1.33 10.74
CA CYS A 62 -0.31 -0.75 9.61
C CYS A 62 0.89 0.11 10.04
N ARG A 63 2.05 -0.15 9.43
CA ARG A 63 3.20 0.74 9.44
C ARG A 63 3.22 1.52 8.12
N PHE A 64 3.03 2.83 8.21
CA PHE A 64 3.16 3.73 7.07
C PHE A 64 4.64 4.06 6.85
N THR A 65 5.18 3.69 5.69
CA THR A 65 6.62 3.75 5.41
C THR A 65 6.89 4.30 4.00
N PRO A 66 6.67 5.61 3.75
CA PRO A 66 6.88 6.19 2.42
C PRO A 66 8.28 5.94 1.87
N LEU A 67 8.34 5.71 0.56
CA LEU A 67 9.56 5.56 -0.20
C LEU A 67 9.92 6.90 -0.85
N GLU A 68 11.02 7.50 -0.40
CA GLU A 68 11.58 8.71 -1.01
C GLU A 68 12.29 8.34 -2.32
N SER A 69 11.65 8.63 -3.45
CA SER A 69 12.18 8.27 -4.77
C SER A 69 11.71 9.24 -5.83
N ALA A 70 12.55 9.51 -6.84
CA ALA A 70 12.20 10.32 -8.01
C ALA A 70 11.49 9.51 -9.11
N TRP A 71 11.37 8.19 -8.95
CA TRP A 71 10.87 7.27 -9.98
C TRP A 71 9.34 7.10 -9.97
N GLY A 72 8.66 7.79 -9.06
CA GLY A 72 7.20 7.81 -8.94
C GLY A 72 6.63 6.41 -8.83
N HIS A 73 5.59 6.15 -9.61
CA HIS A 73 4.87 4.87 -9.62
C HIS A 73 5.74 3.63 -9.94
N ARG A 74 6.92 3.82 -10.54
CA ARG A 74 7.83 2.73 -10.92
C ARG A 74 9.02 2.59 -9.99
N ALA A 75 9.02 3.26 -8.83
CA ALA A 75 10.08 3.17 -7.84
C ALA A 75 10.35 1.72 -7.42
N GLY A 76 11.61 1.30 -7.49
CA GLY A 76 12.06 -0.05 -7.13
C GLY A 76 11.81 -1.13 -8.20
N ASP A 77 11.45 -0.75 -9.42
CA ASP A 77 11.25 -1.68 -10.54
C ASP A 77 12.58 -2.37 -10.94
N PRO A 78 12.73 -3.70 -10.72
CA PRO A 78 14.00 -4.40 -10.96
C PRO A 78 14.36 -4.51 -12.44
N HIS A 79 13.43 -4.18 -13.34
CA HIS A 79 13.68 -4.17 -14.78
C HIS A 79 14.16 -2.80 -15.30
N ARG A 80 14.32 -1.80 -14.42
CA ARG A 80 14.80 -0.46 -14.77
C ARG A 80 16.12 -0.18 -14.05
N PRO A 81 17.21 0.09 -14.79
CA PRO A 81 18.50 0.40 -14.17
C PRO A 81 18.42 1.73 -13.40
N GLY A 82 19.24 1.86 -12.35
CA GLY A 82 19.36 3.10 -11.57
C GLY A 82 18.34 3.25 -10.43
N GLN A 83 17.66 2.15 -10.06
CA GLN A 83 16.70 2.08 -8.95
C GLN A 83 17.11 1.06 -7.88
N GLU A 84 18.39 0.70 -7.85
CA GLU A 84 18.89 -0.37 -6.99
C GLU A 84 18.67 -0.04 -5.49
N GLU A 85 18.78 1.23 -5.12
CA GLU A 85 18.50 1.70 -3.75
C GLU A 85 17.02 1.53 -3.38
N ASP A 86 16.10 1.93 -4.25
CA ASP A 86 14.66 1.76 -4.04
C ASP A 86 14.28 0.28 -3.92
N ALA A 87 14.82 -0.56 -4.82
CA ALA A 87 14.59 -2.00 -4.79
C ALA A 87 15.14 -2.62 -3.49
N GLN A 88 16.34 -2.22 -3.08
CA GLN A 88 16.94 -2.68 -1.83
C GLN A 88 16.13 -2.22 -0.61
N ARG A 89 15.59 -0.99 -0.62
CA ARG A 89 14.73 -0.48 0.43
C ARG A 89 13.46 -1.31 0.57
N LEU A 90 12.79 -1.65 -0.54
CA LEU A 90 11.62 -2.52 -0.55
C LEU A 90 11.95 -3.93 -0.01
N CYS A 91 13.07 -4.52 -0.41
CA CYS A 91 13.53 -5.80 0.12
C CYS A 91 13.79 -5.76 1.63
N SER A 92 14.36 -4.68 2.16
CA SER A 92 14.55 -4.48 3.60
C SER A 92 13.22 -4.39 4.33
N LEU A 93 12.23 -3.66 3.81
CA LEU A 93 10.88 -3.60 4.40
C LEU A 93 10.23 -4.99 4.51
N VAL A 94 10.35 -5.82 3.47
CA VAL A 94 9.84 -7.19 3.49
C VAL A 94 10.58 -8.01 4.56
N SER A 95 11.90 -7.89 4.62
CA SER A 95 12.71 -8.62 5.61
C SER A 95 12.37 -8.22 7.05
N GLU A 96 12.17 -6.92 7.31
CA GLU A 96 11.70 -6.39 8.59
C GLU A 96 10.32 -6.96 8.96
N LEU A 97 9.35 -6.88 8.04
CA LEU A 97 8.00 -7.41 8.25
C LEU A 97 8.00 -8.90 8.58
N LEU A 98 8.87 -9.68 7.95
CA LEU A 98 8.99 -11.12 8.20
C LEU A 98 9.70 -11.43 9.54
N ALA A 99 10.59 -10.55 9.99
CA ALA A 99 11.33 -10.71 11.24
C ALA A 99 10.54 -10.28 12.49
N GLU A 100 9.55 -9.39 12.35
CA GLU A 100 8.70 -8.99 13.47
C GLU A 100 7.96 -10.20 14.07
N ALA A 101 7.75 -10.20 15.39
CA ALA A 101 6.89 -11.19 16.05
C ALA A 101 5.41 -10.92 15.70
N ALA A 102 4.59 -11.98 15.68
CA ALA A 102 3.16 -11.83 15.40
C ALA A 102 2.50 -10.89 16.44
N PRO A 103 1.56 -10.01 16.03
CA PRO A 103 0.85 -9.17 16.98
C PRO A 103 0.06 -10.04 17.95
N SER A 104 0.18 -9.74 19.25
CA SER A 104 -0.50 -10.40 20.36
C SER A 104 -2.00 -10.13 20.40
#